data_AF-A0A3N1A7J5-F1
#
_entry.id   AF-A0A3N1A7J5-F1
#
_cell.length_a   1.000
_cell.length_b   1.000
_cell.length_c   1.000
_cell.angle_alpha   90.00
_cell.angle_beta   90.00
_cell.angle_gamma   90.00
#
_symmetry.space_group_name_H-M   'P 1'
#
loop_
_entity.id
_entity.type
_entity.pdbx_description
1 polymer ?
#
loop_
_entity_poly.entity_id
_entity_poly.type
_entity_poly.pdbx_seq_one_letter_code
_entity_poly.pdbx_strand_id
1 'polypeptide(L)'
;MVRLAEHYRVDCWAAHFGGSGDQLVDLGLDAPLGVEARWGVLTAASADDAVREYLIRVSAGRPAARVFVWVDRGTSTALGALMRVVFGLGLAVELVARSYRHNAGDPVLAQGETWGVTATSPVRGAAVAFAAASPSMALAVAGFADSLGTQLHGLVPADPTRPIAVPQQPHPVEVGGDDYEYLMRRLAEYHEGAAVMARLFPGGCQVHVEARDATRLAATAATLRDAVVALLGPNALDR
;
A
#
# COMPACT_ATOMS: atom_id res chain seq x y z
N MET A 1 0.91 -36.58 15.19
CA MET A 1 0.34 -35.26 14.86
C MET A 1 0.92 -34.26 15.84
N VAL A 2 1.49 -33.16 15.35
CA VAL A 2 2.15 -32.13 16.15
C VAL A 2 1.40 -30.82 15.92
N ARG A 3 1.19 -30.07 17.00
CA ARG A 3 0.60 -28.73 16.95
C ARG A 3 1.70 -27.71 17.25
N LEU A 4 1.85 -26.73 16.38
CA LEU A 4 2.84 -25.67 16.54
C LEU A 4 2.45 -24.68 17.64
N ALA A 5 3.46 -23.94 18.11
CA ALA A 5 3.30 -22.83 19.05
C ALA A 5 2.40 -21.72 18.49
N GLU A 6 1.82 -20.91 19.37
CA GLU A 6 0.81 -19.90 19.07
C GLU A 6 1.18 -18.96 17.93
N HIS A 7 2.42 -18.49 17.90
CA HIS A 7 2.87 -17.54 16.88
C HIS A 7 2.87 -18.11 15.46
N TYR A 8 2.86 -19.44 15.29
CA TYR A 8 2.72 -20.10 13.97
C TYR A 8 1.26 -20.35 13.56
N ARG A 9 0.29 -20.18 14.47
CA ARG A 9 -1.13 -20.51 14.24
C ARG A 9 -1.89 -19.24 13.91
N VAL A 10 -2.25 -19.09 12.64
CA VAL A 10 -2.90 -17.85 12.18
C VAL A 10 -4.25 -17.59 12.86
N ASP A 11 -4.98 -18.65 13.24
CA ASP A 11 -6.24 -18.54 13.97
C ASP A 11 -6.09 -17.82 15.33
N CYS A 12 -4.93 -17.96 16.00
CA CYS A 12 -4.64 -17.26 17.25
C CYS A 12 -4.44 -15.75 17.05
N TRP A 13 -4.01 -15.34 15.85
CA TRP A 13 -3.86 -13.93 15.49
C TRP A 13 -5.19 -13.28 15.08
N ALA A 14 -6.12 -14.03 14.47
CA ALA A 14 -7.45 -13.53 14.10
C ALA A 14 -8.20 -12.91 15.29
N ALA A 15 -8.11 -13.57 16.46
CA ALA A 15 -8.70 -13.09 17.69
C ALA A 15 -8.12 -11.75 18.16
N HIS A 16 -6.83 -11.49 17.87
CA HIS A 16 -6.19 -10.19 18.15
C HIS A 16 -6.79 -9.05 17.33
N PHE A 17 -7.35 -9.36 16.15
CA PHE A 17 -8.05 -8.42 15.28
C PHE A 17 -9.58 -8.40 15.52
N GLY A 18 -10.07 -9.07 16.58
CA GLY A 18 -11.51 -9.15 16.88
C GLY A 18 -12.31 -9.99 15.88
N GLY A 19 -11.63 -10.79 15.03
CA GLY A 19 -12.25 -11.66 14.03
C GLY A 19 -12.11 -13.15 14.35
N SER A 20 -12.72 -13.99 13.50
CA SER A 20 -12.50 -15.45 13.48
C SER A 20 -11.48 -15.80 12.40
N GLY A 21 -10.69 -16.86 12.62
CA GLY A 21 -9.81 -17.39 11.59
C GLY A 21 -10.54 -17.87 10.32
N ASP A 22 -11.86 -18.09 10.37
CA ASP A 22 -12.69 -18.43 9.20
C ASP A 22 -12.82 -17.27 8.22
N GLN A 23 -12.63 -16.05 8.71
CA GLN A 23 -12.71 -14.83 7.92
C GLN A 23 -11.38 -14.49 7.25
N LEU A 24 -10.33 -15.27 7.54
CA LEU A 24 -9.01 -15.03 6.98
C LEU A 24 -8.87 -15.65 5.60
N VAL A 25 -8.57 -14.78 4.65
CA VAL A 25 -8.30 -15.13 3.26
C VAL A 25 -6.84 -14.89 2.92
N ASP A 26 -6.33 -15.71 2.01
CA ASP A 26 -5.02 -15.55 1.40
C ASP A 26 -5.06 -14.40 0.37
N LEU A 27 -4.48 -13.26 0.72
CA LEU A 27 -4.44 -12.08 -0.15
C LEU A 27 -3.72 -12.41 -1.47
N GLY A 28 -4.43 -12.27 -2.59
CA GLY A 28 -3.96 -12.60 -3.94
C GLY A 28 -4.53 -13.91 -4.51
N LEU A 29 -5.10 -14.77 -3.67
CA LEU A 29 -5.86 -15.95 -4.11
C LEU A 29 -7.35 -15.87 -3.80
N ASP A 30 -7.76 -14.96 -2.91
CA ASP A 30 -9.12 -14.84 -2.39
C ASP A 30 -9.69 -16.17 -1.89
N ALA A 31 -8.81 -17.04 -1.40
CA ALA A 31 -9.13 -18.38 -0.93
C ALA A 31 -8.93 -18.49 0.59
N PRO A 32 -9.70 -19.36 1.28
CA PRO A 32 -9.47 -19.64 2.69
C PRO A 32 -8.06 -20.16 2.95
N LEU A 33 -7.50 -19.80 4.11
CA LEU A 33 -6.22 -20.36 4.54
C LEU A 33 -6.28 -21.88 4.69
N GLY A 34 -5.24 -22.57 4.20
CA GLY A 34 -5.07 -24.01 4.41
C GLY A 34 -4.98 -24.37 5.90
N VAL A 35 -5.39 -25.60 6.23
CA VAL A 35 -5.47 -26.11 7.60
C VAL A 35 -4.14 -26.01 8.34
N GLU A 36 -3.02 -26.27 7.66
CA GLU A 36 -1.68 -26.19 8.24
C GLU A 36 -1.32 -24.76 8.65
N ALA A 37 -1.60 -23.78 7.79
CA ALA A 37 -1.38 -22.37 8.10
C ALA A 37 -2.30 -21.91 9.24
N ARG A 38 -3.56 -22.33 9.21
CA ARG A 38 -4.58 -21.85 10.12
C ARG A 38 -4.38 -22.37 11.55
N TRP A 39 -4.25 -23.68 11.71
CA TRP A 39 -4.20 -24.31 13.03
C TRP A 39 -2.80 -24.75 13.45
N GLY A 40 -1.81 -24.70 12.56
CA GLY A 40 -0.45 -25.16 12.82
C GLY A 40 -0.39 -26.66 13.11
N VAL A 41 -1.29 -27.45 12.51
CA VAL A 41 -1.40 -28.89 12.74
C VAL A 41 -0.76 -29.63 11.58
N LEU A 42 0.30 -30.41 11.88
CA LEU A 42 1.03 -31.19 10.88
C LEU A 42 1.31 -32.61 11.38
N THR A 43 1.58 -33.51 10.44
CA THR A 43 2.12 -34.84 10.74
C THR A 43 3.63 -34.79 10.59
N ALA A 44 4.36 -34.85 11.70
CA ALA A 44 5.82 -34.83 11.75
C ALA A 44 6.35 -35.71 12.90
N ALA A 45 7.63 -36.10 12.80
CA ALA A 45 8.30 -36.94 13.80
C ALA A 45 8.71 -36.17 15.07
N SER A 46 8.93 -34.86 14.97
CA SER A 46 9.31 -33.97 16.07
C SER A 46 8.72 -32.57 15.90
N ALA A 47 8.85 -31.71 16.93
CA ALA A 47 8.43 -30.31 16.85
C ALA A 47 9.26 -29.51 15.84
N ASP A 48 10.58 -29.73 15.80
CA ASP A 48 11.47 -29.05 14.86
C ASP A 48 11.18 -29.48 13.40
N ASP A 49 10.90 -30.76 13.19
CA ASP A 49 10.48 -31.25 11.88
C ASP A 49 9.11 -30.68 11.48
N ALA A 50 8.20 -30.48 12.44
CA ALA A 50 6.91 -29.85 12.19
C ALA A 50 7.07 -28.38 11.77
N VAL A 51 7.98 -27.62 12.40
CA VAL A 51 8.29 -26.23 12.02
C VAL A 51 8.90 -26.20 10.61
N ARG A 52 9.85 -27.09 10.31
CA ARG A 52 10.46 -27.18 8.98
C ARG A 52 9.42 -27.51 7.90
N GLU A 53 8.60 -28.53 8.12
CA GLU A 53 7.55 -28.96 7.20
C GLU A 53 6.49 -27.86 7.02
N TYR A 54 6.12 -27.17 8.11
CA TYR A 54 5.24 -26.02 8.05
C TYR A 54 5.83 -24.95 7.14
N LEU A 55 7.08 -24.55 7.36
CA LEU A 55 7.74 -23.54 6.53
C LEU A 55 7.78 -23.96 5.06
N ILE A 56 8.12 -25.21 4.74
CA ILE A 56 8.12 -25.73 3.37
C ILE A 56 6.74 -25.59 2.73
N ARG A 57 5.66 -26.03 3.40
CA ARG A 57 4.30 -25.98 2.85
C ARG A 57 3.79 -24.55 2.70
N VAL A 58 4.01 -23.72 3.72
CA VAL A 58 3.48 -22.36 3.77
C VAL A 58 4.27 -21.38 2.91
N SER A 59 5.53 -21.69 2.57
CA SER A 59 6.38 -20.92 1.66
C SER A 59 6.49 -21.55 0.26
N ALA A 60 5.78 -22.63 -0.03
CA ALA A 60 5.88 -23.31 -1.33
C ALA A 60 5.50 -22.35 -2.47
N GLY A 61 6.49 -21.97 -3.28
CA GLY A 61 6.32 -21.02 -4.38
C GLY A 61 6.10 -19.57 -3.94
N ARG A 62 6.39 -19.22 -2.68
CA ARG A 62 6.10 -17.91 -2.10
C ARG A 62 7.26 -17.35 -1.28
N PRO A 63 7.33 -16.02 -1.11
CA PRO A 63 8.25 -15.40 -0.16
C PRO A 63 8.04 -15.98 1.25
N ALA A 64 9.11 -16.19 2.01
CA ALA A 64 9.05 -16.79 3.35
C ALA A 64 8.40 -15.90 4.43
N ALA A 65 8.00 -14.68 4.09
CA ALA A 65 7.36 -13.72 4.98
C ALA A 65 5.86 -13.64 4.71
N ARG A 66 5.06 -13.51 5.78
CA ARG A 66 3.61 -13.33 5.72
C ARG A 66 3.23 -12.08 6.49
N VAL A 67 2.35 -11.27 5.90
CA VAL A 67 1.78 -10.07 6.52
C VAL A 67 0.28 -10.30 6.68
N PHE A 68 -0.22 -10.13 7.89
CA PHE A 68 -1.65 -10.18 8.18
C PHE A 68 -2.18 -8.76 8.24
N VAL A 69 -3.20 -8.48 7.43
CA VAL A 69 -3.78 -7.14 7.31
C VAL A 69 -5.28 -7.26 7.52
N TRP A 70 -5.79 -6.56 8.53
CA TRP A 70 -7.22 -6.34 8.70
C TRP A 70 -7.56 -4.93 8.21
N VAL A 71 -8.41 -4.84 7.20
CA VAL A 71 -8.89 -3.55 6.65
C VAL A 71 -10.40 -3.56 6.71
N ASP A 72 -10.96 -2.63 7.47
CA ASP A 72 -12.40 -2.35 7.44
C ASP A 72 -12.75 -1.60 6.15
N ARG A 73 -13.36 -2.34 5.21
CA ARG A 73 -13.74 -1.86 3.89
C ARG A 73 -14.97 -0.95 4.01
N GLY A 74 -14.78 0.33 4.31
CA GLY A 74 -15.92 1.26 4.32
C GLY A 74 -15.70 2.67 4.86
N THR A 75 -14.51 2.99 5.39
CA THR A 75 -14.25 4.32 5.96
C THR A 75 -13.11 5.03 5.23
N SER A 76 -13.20 6.36 5.12
CA SER A 76 -12.10 7.22 4.61
C SER A 76 -10.79 7.06 5.38
N THR A 77 -10.82 6.40 6.55
CA THR A 77 -9.65 6.00 7.33
C THR A 77 -8.85 4.84 6.72
N ALA A 78 -9.39 4.14 5.71
CA ALA A 78 -8.75 2.99 5.09
C ALA A 78 -7.39 3.32 4.47
N LEU A 79 -7.23 4.49 3.82
CA LEU A 79 -5.94 4.89 3.26
C LEU A 79 -4.86 5.01 4.34
N GLY A 80 -5.18 5.66 5.47
CA GLY A 80 -4.26 5.80 6.58
C GLY A 80 -3.84 4.44 7.15
N ALA A 81 -4.79 3.51 7.31
CA ALA A 81 -4.50 2.15 7.76
C ALA A 81 -3.60 1.38 6.76
N LEU A 82 -3.89 1.47 5.46
CA LEU A 82 -3.07 0.85 4.40
C LEU A 82 -1.66 1.45 4.35
N MET A 83 -1.53 2.78 4.49
CA MET A 83 -0.24 3.46 4.59
C MET A 83 0.57 2.95 5.78
N ARG A 84 -0.03 2.75 6.96
CA ARG A 84 0.67 2.18 8.12
C ARG A 84 1.25 0.79 7.82
N VAL A 85 0.52 -0.05 7.10
CA VAL A 85 1.01 -1.38 6.68
C VAL A 85 2.21 -1.23 5.74
N VAL A 86 2.07 -0.44 4.68
CA VAL A 86 3.13 -0.24 3.68
C VAL A 86 4.39 0.36 4.32
N PHE A 87 4.21 1.37 5.16
CA PHE A 87 5.29 2.03 5.88
C PHE A 87 5.95 1.11 6.91
N GLY A 88 5.16 0.26 7.57
CA GLY A 88 5.67 -0.74 8.50
C GLY A 88 6.65 -1.69 7.80
N LEU A 89 6.38 -2.02 6.54
CA LEU A 89 7.24 -2.83 5.66
C LEU A 89 8.47 -2.07 5.11
N GLY A 90 8.66 -0.81 5.50
CA GLY A 90 9.73 0.03 4.96
C GLY A 90 9.50 0.42 3.51
N LEU A 91 8.25 0.37 3.02
CA LEU A 91 7.88 0.77 1.67
C LEU A 91 7.32 2.20 1.66
N ALA A 92 7.06 2.71 0.47
CA ALA A 92 6.42 4.01 0.25
C ALA A 92 5.07 3.83 -0.45
N VAL A 93 4.19 4.82 -0.29
CA VAL A 93 2.91 4.90 -1.01
C VAL A 93 3.01 6.02 -2.04
N GLU A 94 2.62 5.75 -3.27
CA GLU A 94 2.46 6.75 -4.32
C GLU A 94 0.97 7.04 -4.49
N LEU A 95 0.60 8.31 -4.31
CA LEU A 95 -0.72 8.84 -4.65
C LEU A 95 -0.59 9.59 -5.96
N VAL A 96 -1.41 9.27 -6.94
CA VAL A 96 -1.42 9.92 -8.25
C VAL A 96 -2.78 10.57 -8.47
N ALA A 97 -2.78 11.83 -8.88
CA ALA A 97 -3.97 12.55 -9.28
C ALA A 97 -3.70 13.32 -10.58
N ARG A 98 -4.70 13.38 -11.45
CA ARG A 98 -4.70 14.24 -12.64
C ARG A 98 -6.05 14.93 -12.73
N SER A 99 -6.04 16.23 -13.00
CA SER A 99 -7.24 17.02 -13.25
C SER A 99 -7.37 17.37 -14.73
N TYR A 100 -8.59 17.24 -15.25
CA TYR A 100 -9.03 17.58 -16.60
C TYR A 100 -10.18 18.60 -16.57
N ARG A 101 -10.32 19.36 -15.48
CA ARG A 101 -11.50 20.19 -15.19
C ARG A 101 -11.84 21.21 -16.29
N HIS A 102 -10.86 21.74 -17.02
CA HIS A 102 -11.11 22.65 -18.15
C HIS A 102 -11.13 21.95 -19.53
N ASN A 103 -10.93 20.63 -19.58
CA ASN A 103 -11.05 19.81 -20.79
C ASN A 103 -12.45 19.19 -20.95
N ALA A 104 -13.49 19.83 -20.39
CA ALA A 104 -14.88 19.36 -20.37
C ALA A 104 -15.52 19.09 -21.76
N GLY A 105 -14.82 19.43 -22.86
CA GLY A 105 -15.23 19.13 -24.23
C GLY A 105 -14.77 17.78 -24.77
N ASP A 106 -13.91 17.03 -24.07
CA ASP A 106 -13.45 15.70 -24.48
C ASP A 106 -14.28 14.59 -23.78
N PRO A 107 -15.11 13.83 -24.51
CA PRO A 107 -15.93 12.76 -23.95
C PRO A 107 -15.12 11.63 -23.30
N VAL A 108 -13.85 11.46 -23.67
CA VAL A 108 -12.95 10.45 -23.10
C VAL A 108 -12.42 10.90 -21.74
N LEU A 109 -12.42 12.21 -21.46
CA LEU A 109 -11.97 12.82 -20.20
C LEU A 109 -13.14 13.22 -19.28
N ALA A 110 -14.35 12.71 -19.57
CA ALA A 110 -15.60 13.11 -18.91
C ALA A 110 -15.64 12.92 -17.38
N GLN A 111 -14.73 12.11 -16.81
CA GLN A 111 -14.60 11.93 -15.36
C GLN A 111 -13.99 13.16 -14.66
N GLY A 112 -13.41 14.12 -15.40
CA GLY A 112 -12.84 15.36 -14.89
C GLY A 112 -11.57 15.19 -14.04
N GLU A 113 -11.37 14.02 -13.43
CA GLU A 113 -10.21 13.66 -12.63
C GLU A 113 -9.88 12.16 -12.77
N THR A 114 -8.61 11.79 -12.63
CA THR A 114 -8.21 10.38 -12.43
C THR A 114 -7.28 10.23 -11.24
N TRP A 115 -7.39 9.09 -10.58
CA TRP A 115 -6.75 8.77 -9.31
C TRP A 115 -6.03 7.42 -9.39
N GLY A 116 -4.96 7.28 -8.60
CA GLY A 116 -4.21 6.04 -8.44
C GLY A 116 -3.53 5.99 -7.07
N VAL A 117 -3.46 4.79 -6.49
CA VAL A 117 -2.76 4.52 -5.23
C VAL A 117 -1.98 3.23 -5.37
N THR A 118 -0.67 3.27 -5.11
CA THR A 118 0.22 2.11 -5.21
C THR A 118 1.25 2.06 -4.09
N ALA A 119 1.74 0.85 -3.78
CA ALA A 119 2.90 0.63 -2.94
C ALA A 119 4.16 0.57 -3.82
N THR A 120 5.26 1.13 -3.34
CA THR A 120 6.53 1.17 -4.06
C THR A 120 7.73 0.99 -3.11
N SER A 121 8.88 0.61 -3.65
CA SER A 121 10.15 0.61 -2.91
C SER A 121 10.50 2.05 -2.48
N PRO A 122 11.14 2.28 -1.32
CA PRO A 122 11.53 3.64 -0.91
C PRO A 122 12.73 4.20 -1.69
N VAL A 123 13.56 3.34 -2.30
CA VAL A 123 14.85 3.72 -2.93
C VAL A 123 14.71 4.02 -4.44
N ARG A 124 13.56 3.74 -5.07
CA ARG A 124 13.43 3.89 -6.52
C ARG A 124 13.30 5.36 -6.95
N GLY A 125 14.13 5.84 -7.88
CA GLY A 125 13.90 7.10 -8.58
C GLY A 125 12.68 7.00 -9.50
N ALA A 126 11.92 8.10 -9.59
CA ALA A 126 10.66 8.19 -10.34
C ALA A 126 10.84 7.88 -11.84
N ALA A 127 10.60 6.62 -12.21
CA ALA A 127 10.35 6.21 -13.57
C ALA A 127 9.13 5.30 -13.57
N VAL A 128 7.96 5.91 -13.35
CA VAL A 128 6.66 5.26 -13.50
C VAL A 128 5.80 6.21 -14.33
N ALA A 129 5.23 5.67 -15.42
CA ALA A 129 4.10 6.32 -16.07
C ALA A 129 2.99 6.44 -15.01
N PHE A 130 2.46 7.64 -14.78
CA PHE A 130 1.42 7.89 -13.81
C PHE A 130 0.19 7.03 -14.12
N ALA A 131 0.08 5.86 -13.48
CA ALA A 131 -1.04 4.95 -13.66
C ALA A 131 -2.22 5.41 -12.80
N ALA A 132 -2.86 6.51 -13.21
CA ALA A 132 -4.12 6.97 -12.63
C ALA A 132 -5.28 6.52 -13.53
N ALA A 133 -6.01 5.50 -13.09
CA ALA A 133 -7.09 4.88 -13.86
C ALA A 133 -8.45 4.93 -13.13
N SER A 134 -8.46 5.21 -11.83
CA SER A 134 -9.68 5.24 -11.04
C SER A 134 -10.38 6.60 -11.15
N PRO A 135 -11.71 6.65 -11.24
CA PRO A 135 -12.44 7.91 -11.36
C PRO A 135 -12.58 8.67 -10.02
N SER A 136 -12.23 8.07 -8.89
CA SER A 136 -12.24 8.72 -7.58
C SER A 136 -11.14 8.16 -6.67
N MET A 137 -10.74 8.95 -5.67
CA MET A 137 -9.80 8.51 -4.63
C MET A 137 -10.32 7.29 -3.88
N ALA A 138 -11.61 7.27 -3.53
CA ALA A 138 -12.22 6.14 -2.84
C ALA A 138 -12.09 4.82 -3.64
N LEU A 139 -12.32 4.86 -4.96
CA LEU A 139 -12.15 3.69 -5.82
C LEU A 139 -10.69 3.31 -6.01
N ALA A 140 -9.78 4.28 -6.06
CA ALA A 140 -8.35 4.01 -6.09
C ALA A 140 -7.87 3.32 -4.81
N VAL A 141 -8.36 3.75 -3.64
CA VAL A 141 -8.05 3.13 -2.34
C VAL A 141 -8.63 1.72 -2.24
N ALA A 142 -9.86 1.49 -2.71
CA ALA A 142 -10.45 0.15 -2.75
C ALA A 142 -9.64 -0.79 -3.66
N GLY A 143 -9.33 -0.35 -4.89
CA GLY A 143 -8.50 -1.13 -5.82
C GLY A 143 -7.08 -1.36 -5.29
N PHE A 144 -6.52 -0.40 -4.54
CA PHE A 144 -5.25 -0.58 -3.87
C PHE A 144 -5.33 -1.65 -2.78
N ALA A 145 -6.36 -1.62 -1.92
CA ALA A 145 -6.57 -2.64 -0.90
C ALA A 145 -6.69 -4.04 -1.51
N ASP A 146 -7.43 -4.19 -2.61
CA ASP A 146 -7.63 -5.47 -3.28
C ASP A 146 -6.37 -5.95 -4.00
N SER A 147 -5.56 -5.04 -4.55
CA SER A 147 -4.31 -5.38 -5.26
C SER A 147 -3.06 -5.40 -4.38
N LEU A 148 -3.15 -5.00 -3.10
CA LEU A 148 -1.99 -4.83 -2.21
C LEU A 148 -1.15 -6.10 -2.13
N GLY A 149 -1.76 -7.29 -2.00
CA GLY A 149 -1.04 -8.56 -1.96
C GLY A 149 -0.18 -8.78 -3.21
N THR A 150 -0.74 -8.53 -4.40
CA THR A 150 -0.04 -8.63 -5.68
C THR A 150 1.06 -7.57 -5.82
N GLN A 151 0.81 -6.33 -5.38
CA GLN A 151 1.81 -5.26 -5.40
C GLN A 151 3.00 -5.57 -4.48
N LEU A 152 2.72 -6.04 -3.25
CA LEU A 152 3.76 -6.47 -2.30
C LEU A 152 4.57 -7.64 -2.85
N HIS A 153 3.92 -8.61 -3.51
CA HIS A 153 4.61 -9.70 -4.17
C HIS A 153 5.56 -9.18 -5.28
N GLY A 154 5.12 -8.23 -6.09
CA GLY A 154 5.94 -7.59 -7.13
C GLY A 154 7.12 -6.77 -6.59
N LEU A 155 7.09 -6.40 -5.30
CA LEU A 155 8.17 -5.69 -4.61
C LEU A 155 9.19 -6.63 -3.95
N VAL A 156 8.92 -7.94 -3.95
CA VAL A 156 9.90 -8.94 -3.48
C VAL A 156 11.06 -9.01 -4.47
N PRO A 157 12.32 -8.88 -4.00
CA PRO A 157 13.47 -9.05 -4.88
C PRO A 157 13.45 -10.41 -5.58
N ALA A 158 13.58 -10.41 -6.91
CA ALA A 158 13.71 -11.65 -7.69
C ALA A 158 15.04 -12.37 -7.41
N ASP A 159 16.05 -11.64 -6.95
CA ASP A 159 17.35 -12.18 -6.53
C ASP A 159 17.23 -12.78 -5.11
N PRO A 160 17.41 -14.10 -4.94
CA PRO A 160 17.24 -14.77 -3.65
C PRO A 160 18.31 -14.38 -2.62
N THR A 161 19.39 -13.73 -3.04
CA THR A 161 20.44 -13.22 -2.14
C THR A 161 20.12 -11.84 -1.59
N ARG A 162 19.12 -11.15 -2.16
CA ARG A 162 18.66 -9.85 -1.64
C ARG A 162 17.62 -10.08 -0.54
N PRO A 163 17.81 -9.47 0.63
CA PRO A 163 16.84 -9.62 1.71
C PRO A 163 15.50 -9.00 1.30
N ILE A 164 14.42 -9.69 1.68
CA ILE A 164 13.08 -9.12 1.64
C ILE A 164 13.01 -8.03 2.72
N ALA A 165 12.41 -6.89 2.40
CA ALA A 165 12.09 -5.89 3.41
C ALA A 165 11.09 -6.51 4.41
N VAL A 166 11.57 -6.80 5.62
CA VAL A 166 10.71 -7.23 6.72
C VAL A 166 10.25 -5.99 7.49
N PRO A 167 9.09 -6.03 8.17
CA PRO A 167 8.72 -4.95 9.05
C PRO A 167 9.83 -4.66 10.07
N GLN A 168 10.40 -3.46 10.02
CA GLN A 168 11.47 -3.04 10.94
C GLN A 168 10.93 -2.21 12.11
N GLN A 169 9.63 -1.93 12.11
CA GLN A 169 9.03 -0.97 13.04
C GLN A 169 8.43 -1.70 14.25
N PRO A 170 9.01 -1.56 15.46
CA PRO A 170 8.47 -2.18 16.68
C PRO A 170 7.18 -1.49 17.17
N HIS A 171 6.87 -0.31 16.64
CA HIS A 171 5.69 0.47 16.96
C HIS A 171 4.91 0.80 15.68
N PRO A 172 3.58 0.98 15.76
CA PRO A 172 2.79 1.42 14.61
C PRO A 172 3.35 2.72 14.05
N VAL A 173 3.52 2.79 12.72
CA VAL A 173 3.93 4.03 12.06
C VAL A 173 2.83 5.07 12.24
N GLU A 174 3.20 6.27 12.66
CA GLU A 174 2.26 7.39 12.63
C GLU A 174 2.05 7.85 11.19
N VAL A 175 0.80 7.85 10.76
CA VAL A 175 0.37 8.43 9.49
C VAL A 175 -0.40 9.69 9.84
N GLY A 176 0.03 10.82 9.28
CA GLY A 176 -0.59 12.13 9.55
C GLY A 176 -2.09 12.12 9.24
N GLY A 177 -2.86 12.91 10.02
CA GLY A 177 -4.30 13.10 9.81
C GLY A 177 -4.64 14.05 8.66
N ASP A 178 -3.80 14.11 7.63
CA ASP A 178 -4.00 14.99 6.48
C ASP A 178 -5.17 14.51 5.62
N ASP A 179 -5.92 15.46 5.06
CA ASP A 179 -6.88 15.17 3.99
C ASP A 179 -6.12 15.01 2.66
N TYR A 180 -5.57 13.80 2.45
CA TYR A 180 -4.78 13.48 1.27
C TYR A 180 -5.54 13.70 -0.04
N GLU A 181 -6.85 13.45 -0.05
CA GLU A 181 -7.69 13.66 -1.22
C GLU A 181 -7.77 15.16 -1.56
N TYR A 182 -8.09 16.00 -0.57
CA TYR A 182 -8.10 17.44 -0.75
C TYR A 182 -6.75 17.97 -1.22
N LEU A 183 -5.66 17.61 -0.53
CA LEU A 183 -4.31 18.09 -0.84
C LEU A 183 -3.86 17.69 -2.27
N MET A 184 -4.10 16.44 -2.66
CA MET A 184 -3.77 15.97 -4.02
C MET A 184 -4.62 16.64 -5.07
N ARG A 185 -5.91 16.88 -4.81
CA ARG A 185 -6.79 17.62 -5.72
C ARG A 185 -6.27 19.02 -5.97
N ARG A 186 -5.86 19.75 -4.92
CA ARG A 186 -5.28 21.11 -5.05
C ARG A 186 -4.01 21.11 -5.92
N LEU A 187 -3.14 20.11 -5.75
CA LEU A 187 -1.95 19.96 -6.60
C LEU A 187 -2.31 19.65 -8.06
N ALA A 188 -3.26 18.75 -8.28
CA ALA A 188 -3.69 18.36 -9.63
C ALA A 188 -4.41 19.49 -10.37
N GLU A 189 -5.21 20.30 -9.67
CA GLU A 189 -5.83 21.51 -10.23
C GLU A 189 -4.78 22.56 -10.63
N TYR A 190 -3.72 22.71 -9.84
CA TYR A 190 -2.65 23.66 -10.14
C TYR A 190 -1.73 23.21 -11.29
N HIS A 191 -1.57 21.89 -11.46
CA HIS A 191 -0.84 21.28 -12.56
C HIS A 191 -1.81 20.67 -13.59
N GLU A 192 -2.81 21.44 -14.01
CA GLU A 192 -3.84 20.96 -14.92
C GLU A 192 -3.26 20.27 -16.18
N GLY A 193 -3.88 19.15 -16.56
CA GLY A 193 -3.48 18.36 -17.72
C GLY A 193 -2.23 17.50 -17.51
N ALA A 194 -1.45 17.76 -16.46
CA ALA A 194 -0.33 16.94 -16.03
C ALA A 194 -0.74 16.05 -14.84
N ALA A 195 -0.29 14.80 -14.82
CA ALA A 195 -0.40 13.99 -13.62
C ALA A 195 0.56 14.50 -12.53
N VAL A 196 0.08 14.50 -11.29
CA VAL A 196 0.88 14.77 -10.10
C VAL A 196 0.95 13.50 -9.27
N MET A 197 2.14 13.16 -8.79
CA MET A 197 2.35 12.09 -7.84
C MET A 197 2.94 12.62 -6.55
N ALA A 198 2.34 12.26 -5.42
CA ALA A 198 2.97 12.38 -4.12
C ALA A 198 3.45 11.00 -3.69
N ARG A 199 4.76 10.88 -3.49
CA ARG A 199 5.36 9.73 -2.82
C ARG A 199 5.49 10.02 -1.34
N LEU A 200 4.84 9.21 -0.53
CA LEU A 200 4.78 9.31 0.92
C LEU A 200 5.60 8.17 1.52
N PHE A 201 6.43 8.48 2.50
CA PHE A 201 7.22 7.52 3.27
C PHE A 201 7.39 8.03 4.71
N PRO A 202 7.75 7.18 5.68
CA PRO A 202 7.82 7.59 7.09
C PRO A 202 8.69 8.82 7.38
N GLY A 203 9.68 9.08 6.54
CA GLY A 203 10.61 10.21 6.68
C GLY A 203 10.25 11.44 5.84
N GLY A 204 9.15 11.46 5.09
CA GLY A 204 8.76 12.63 4.31
C GLY A 204 7.87 12.38 3.09
N CYS A 205 7.80 13.41 2.27
CA CYS A 205 7.03 13.47 1.04
C CYS A 205 7.89 14.00 -0.11
N GLN A 206 7.74 13.39 -1.29
CA GLN A 206 8.24 13.91 -2.55
C GLN A 206 7.08 14.11 -3.51
N VAL A 207 6.96 15.30 -4.09
CA VAL A 207 5.94 15.60 -5.12
C VAL A 207 6.61 15.67 -6.48
N HIS A 208 6.09 14.88 -7.41
CA HIS A 208 6.52 14.81 -8.79
C HIS A 208 5.39 15.25 -9.71
N VAL A 209 5.74 15.94 -10.80
CA VAL A 209 4.78 16.36 -11.82
C VAL A 209 5.22 15.80 -13.16
N GLU A 210 4.25 15.36 -13.95
CA GLU A 210 4.47 14.95 -15.32
C GLU A 210 5.05 16.08 -16.16
N ALA A 211 6.06 15.74 -16.94
CA ALA A 211 6.62 16.56 -18.00
C ALA A 211 6.58 15.75 -19.31
N ARG A 212 6.74 16.43 -20.45
CA ARG A 212 6.56 15.84 -21.80
C ARG A 212 7.21 14.47 -22.00
N ASP A 213 8.41 14.26 -21.45
CA ASP A 213 9.19 13.03 -21.63
C ASP A 213 9.70 12.41 -20.31
N ALA A 214 9.30 12.96 -19.16
CA ALA A 214 9.85 12.57 -17.86
C ALA A 214 8.93 12.94 -16.69
N THR A 215 9.31 12.50 -15.49
CA THR A 215 8.76 13.05 -14.25
C THR A 215 9.74 14.09 -13.70
N ARG A 216 9.23 15.24 -13.22
CA ARG A 216 10.03 16.29 -12.60
C ARG A 216 9.71 16.34 -11.10
N LEU A 217 10.74 16.25 -10.26
CA LEU A 217 10.59 16.54 -8.82
C LEU A 217 10.23 18.02 -8.65
N ALA A 218 9.06 18.28 -8.08
CA ALA A 218 8.55 19.62 -7.82
C ALA A 218 8.84 20.07 -6.38
N ALA A 219 8.72 19.17 -5.41
CA ALA A 219 9.00 19.47 -4.00
C ALA A 219 9.47 18.24 -3.22
N THR A 220 10.22 18.50 -2.14
CA THR A 220 10.47 17.54 -1.06
C THR A 220 10.15 18.23 0.25
N ALA A 221 9.38 17.58 1.13
CA ALA A 221 8.92 18.16 2.38
C ALA A 221 8.72 17.08 3.46
N ALA A 222 8.50 17.50 4.70
CA ALA A 222 8.21 16.59 5.80
C ALA A 222 6.81 15.95 5.68
N THR A 223 5.83 16.69 5.15
CA THR A 223 4.47 16.22 4.93
C THR A 223 3.95 16.61 3.56
N LEU A 224 2.86 16.00 3.11
CA LEU A 224 2.18 16.42 1.87
C LEU A 224 1.62 17.84 2.00
N ARG A 225 1.09 18.18 3.19
CA ARG A 225 0.62 19.54 3.48
C ARG A 225 1.74 20.57 3.30
N ASP A 226 2.93 20.29 3.83
CA ASP A 226 4.07 21.20 3.68
C ASP A 226 4.50 21.34 2.23
N ALA A 227 4.46 20.24 1.45
CA ALA A 227 4.74 20.30 0.01
C ALA A 227 3.70 21.15 -0.74
N VAL A 228 2.43 21.05 -0.37
CA VAL A 228 1.33 21.85 -0.94
C VAL A 228 1.53 23.33 -0.63
N VAL A 229 1.83 23.66 0.63
CA VAL A 229 2.13 25.05 1.04
C VAL A 229 3.37 25.59 0.31
N ALA A 230 4.41 24.77 0.14
CA ALA A 230 5.63 25.17 -0.57
C ALA A 230 5.37 25.44 -2.07
N LEU A 231 4.48 24.68 -2.71
CA LEU A 231 4.20 24.78 -4.15
C LEU A 231 3.14 25.83 -4.49
N LEU A 232 2.07 25.93 -3.68
CA LEU A 232 0.91 26.78 -3.96
C LEU A 232 0.84 28.04 -3.07
N GLY A 233 1.68 28.13 -2.04
CA GLY A 233 1.68 29.22 -1.06
C GLY A 233 0.80 28.94 0.18
N PRO A 234 0.92 29.78 1.23
CA PRO A 234 0.28 29.54 2.53
C PRO A 234 -1.25 29.59 2.49
N ASN A 235 -1.83 30.40 1.61
CA ASN A 235 -3.29 30.56 1.50
C ASN A 235 -3.94 29.48 0.61
N ALA A 236 -3.16 28.50 0.14
CA ALA A 236 -3.64 27.48 -0.79
C ALA A 236 -4.65 26.50 -0.18
N LEU A 237 -4.71 26.45 1.16
CA LEU A 237 -5.52 25.55 1.98
C LEU A 237 -6.75 26.22 2.61
N ASP A 238 -6.94 27.54 2.43
CA ASP A 238 -8.00 28.32 3.09
C ASP A 238 -9.37 28.26 2.38
N ARG A 239 -9.56 27.33 1.43
CA ARG A 239 -10.78 27.22 0.61
C ARG A 239 -11.32 25.81 0.50
#